data_AF-A0A2H0UPY1-F1
#
_entry.id   AF-A0A2H0UPY1-F1
#
_cell.length_a   1.000
_cell.length_b   1.000
_cell.length_c   1.000
_cell.angle_alpha   90.00
_cell.angle_beta   90.00
_cell.angle_gamma   90.00
#
_symmetry.space_group_name_H-M   'P 1'
#
loop_
_entity.id
_entity.type
_entity.pdbx_description
1 polymer ?
#
loop_
_entity_poly.entity_id
_entity_poly.type
_entity_poly.pdbx_seq_one_letter_code
_entity_poly.pdbx_strand_id
1 'polypeptide(L)'
;MFNKRRQQKWEMISKVALVVSGVVAVITVFSGVFLYNGVVQLRNANQENSELLTWAELKNADLKSDFYNLLDFSSLDQLAQSLNLVKEQNPDYLKVGGLQVSARN
;
A
#
# COMPACT_ATOMS: atom_id res chain seq x y z
N MET A 1 41.62 21.69 59.31
CA MET A 1 40.14 21.86 59.19
C MET A 1 39.58 21.67 57.77
N PHE A 2 40.39 21.74 56.70
CA PHE A 2 39.92 21.64 55.30
C PHE A 2 39.44 20.25 54.84
N ASN A 3 39.85 19.16 55.49
CA ASN A 3 39.55 17.80 55.02
C ASN A 3 38.07 17.38 55.21
N LYS A 4 37.41 17.84 56.29
CA LYS A 4 36.01 17.50 56.59
C LYS A 4 35.01 18.07 55.58
N ARG A 5 35.22 19.31 55.11
CA ARG A 5 34.35 19.93 54.08
C ARG A 5 34.48 19.23 52.73
N ARG A 6 35.66 18.71 52.42
CA ARG A 6 35.90 17.95 51.17
C ARG A 6 35.18 16.60 51.22
N GLN A 7 35.26 15.89 52.35
CA GLN A 7 34.54 14.62 52.53
C GLN A 7 33.02 14.78 52.48
N GLN A 8 32.46 15.81 53.13
CA GLN A 8 31.01 16.07 53.04
C GLN A 8 30.54 16.34 51.61
N LYS A 9 31.33 17.06 50.80
CA LYS A 9 31.00 17.28 49.38
C LYS A 9 30.98 15.98 48.58
N TRP A 10 31.93 15.07 48.81
CA TRP A 10 31.96 13.77 48.13
C TRP A 10 30.77 12.88 48.49
N GLU A 11 30.33 12.90 49.74
CA GLU A 11 29.12 12.19 50.16
C GLU A 11 27.85 12.75 49.52
N MET A 12 27.75 14.08 49.38
CA MET A 12 26.61 14.67 48.69
C MET A 12 26.61 14.34 47.19
N ILE A 13 27.77 14.44 46.53
CA ILE A 13 27.89 14.13 45.10
C ILE A 13 27.54 12.67 44.82
N SER A 14 28.04 11.73 45.63
CA SER A 14 27.75 10.30 45.46
C SER A 14 26.27 9.98 45.66
N LYS A 15 25.60 10.58 46.65
CA LYS A 15 24.15 10.43 46.86
C LYS A 15 23.34 10.97 45.68
N VAL A 16 23.70 12.15 45.16
CA VAL A 16 23.05 12.73 43.98
C VAL A 16 23.27 11.85 42.75
N ALA A 17 24.49 11.37 42.52
CA ALA A 17 24.80 10.48 41.40
C ALA A 17 23.98 9.17 41.44
N LEU A 18 23.78 8.59 42.63
CA LEU A 18 22.94 7.41 42.83
C LEU A 18 21.47 7.67 42.49
N VAL A 19 20.94 8.82 42.88
CA VAL A 19 19.54 9.17 42.55
C VAL A 19 19.40 9.40 41.04
N VAL A 20 20.34 10.11 40.42
CA VAL A 20 20.33 10.38 38.98
C VAL A 20 20.44 9.08 38.19
N SER A 21 21.33 8.15 38.56
CA SER A 21 21.45 6.87 37.86
C SER A 21 20.18 6.02 37.98
N GLY A 22 19.52 6.05 39.15
CA GLY A 22 18.21 5.41 39.34
C GLY A 22 17.14 5.98 38.42
N VAL A 23 17.04 7.30 38.33
CA VAL A 23 16.08 7.98 37.44
C VAL A 23 16.36 7.65 35.97
N VAL A 24 17.63 7.68 35.55
CA VAL A 24 18.01 7.32 34.19
C VAL A 24 17.62 5.87 33.86
N ALA A 25 17.90 4.93 34.76
CA ALA A 25 17.54 3.53 34.56
C ALA A 25 16.04 3.34 34.37
N VAL A 26 15.22 4.03 35.17
CA VAL A 26 13.76 4.00 35.04
C VAL A 26 13.33 4.56 33.67
N ILE A 27 13.83 5.73 33.28
CA ILE A 27 13.51 6.34 31.98
C ILE A 27 13.88 5.40 30.82
N THR A 28 15.04 4.73 30.89
CA THR A 28 15.49 3.79 29.88
C THR A 28 14.52 2.62 29.73
N VAL A 29 14.05 2.03 30.83
CA VAL A 29 13.08 0.92 30.79
C VAL A 29 11.76 1.36 30.16
N PHE A 30 11.21 2.49 30.61
CA PHE A 30 9.95 3.00 30.05
C PHE A 30 10.08 3.38 28.57
N SER A 31 11.19 3.98 28.18
CA SER A 31 11.48 4.32 26.79
C SER A 31 11.57 3.06 25.92
N GLY A 32 12.19 1.99 26.42
CA GLY A 32 12.28 0.71 25.73
C GLY A 32 10.91 0.10 25.46
N VAL A 33 10.03 0.07 26.48
CA VAL A 33 8.65 -0.43 26.34
C VAL A 33 7.86 0.41 25.33
N PHE A 34 7.97 1.75 25.41
CA PHE A 34 7.28 2.65 24.50
C PHE A 34 7.73 2.44 23.04
N LEU A 35 9.04 2.38 22.80
CA LEU A 35 9.61 2.13 21.48
C LEU A 35 9.19 0.76 20.93
N TYR A 36 9.23 -0.29 21.76
CA TYR A 36 8.80 -1.62 21.36
C TYR A 36 7.34 -1.62 20.89
N ASN A 37 6.44 -1.03 21.68
CA ASN A 37 5.03 -0.94 21.33
C ASN A 37 4.82 -0.14 20.04
N GLY A 38 5.55 0.97 19.86
CA GLY A 38 5.51 1.75 18.62
C GLY A 38 5.95 0.94 17.40
N VAL A 39 7.02 0.15 17.51
CA VAL A 39 7.51 -0.71 16.42
C VAL A 39 6.50 -1.81 16.09
N VAL A 40 5.90 -2.45 17.10
CA VAL A 40 4.87 -3.47 16.89
C VAL A 40 3.65 -2.88 16.19
N GLN A 41 3.18 -1.71 16.64
CA GLN A 41 2.05 -1.04 16.01
C GLN A 41 2.34 -0.66 14.55
N LEU A 42 3.53 -0.12 14.28
CA LEU A 42 3.96 0.22 12.92
C LEU A 42 4.03 -1.02 12.03
N ARG A 43 4.54 -2.13 12.55
CA ARG A 43 4.61 -3.40 11.81
C ARG A 43 3.21 -3.90 11.44
N ASN A 44 2.28 -3.89 12.38
CA ASN A 44 0.90 -4.33 12.13
C ASN A 44 0.22 -3.43 11.09
N ALA A 45 0.37 -2.11 11.20
CA ALA A 45 -0.17 -1.17 10.23
C ALA A 45 0.43 -1.37 8.83
N ASN A 46 1.74 -1.64 8.73
CA ASN A 46 2.36 -1.97 7.44
C ASN A 46 1.84 -3.28 6.86
N GLN A 47 1.59 -4.29 7.69
CA GLN A 47 1.02 -5.55 7.23
C GLN A 47 -0.41 -5.36 6.70
N GLU A 48 -1.25 -4.64 7.45
CA GLU A 48 -2.62 -4.31 7.03
C GLU A 48 -2.63 -3.53 5.70
N ASN A 49 -1.75 -2.52 5.56
CA ASN A 49 -1.61 -1.79 4.31
C ASN A 49 -1.15 -2.67 3.14
N SER A 50 -0.24 -3.62 3.40
CA SER A 50 0.19 -4.58 2.39
C SER A 50 -0.95 -5.50 1.95
N GLU A 51 -1.74 -5.98 2.89
CA GLU A 51 -2.91 -6.82 2.59
C GLU A 51 -3.97 -6.05 1.79
N LEU A 52 -4.21 -4.78 2.13
CA LEU A 52 -5.09 -3.89 1.36
C LEU A 52 -4.59 -3.64 -0.06
N LEU A 53 -3.27 -3.47 -0.25
CA LEU A 53 -2.66 -3.33 -1.57
C LEU A 53 -2.87 -4.59 -2.42
N THR A 54 -2.58 -5.77 -1.86
CA THR A 54 -2.80 -7.03 -2.56
C THR A 54 -4.27 -7.23 -2.91
N TRP A 55 -5.18 -6.92 -1.99
CA TRP A 55 -6.62 -6.97 -2.26
C TRP A 55 -7.02 -6.02 -3.39
N ALA A 56 -6.50 -4.79 -3.40
CA ALA A 56 -6.79 -3.82 -4.46
C ALA A 56 -6.24 -4.25 -5.83
N GLU A 57 -5.05 -4.86 -5.86
CA GLU A 57 -4.47 -5.43 -7.08
C GLU A 57 -5.32 -6.58 -7.65
N LEU A 58 -5.74 -7.51 -6.79
CA LEU A 58 -6.65 -8.59 -7.18
C LEU A 58 -7.97 -8.02 -7.71
N LYS A 59 -8.55 -7.04 -7.02
CA LYS A 59 -9.81 -6.43 -7.47
C LYS A 59 -9.65 -5.70 -8.81
N ASN A 60 -8.50 -5.09 -9.05
CA ASN A 60 -8.18 -4.46 -10.34
C ASN A 60 -8.08 -5.51 -11.46
N ALA A 61 -7.45 -6.65 -11.19
CA ALA A 61 -7.34 -7.76 -12.14
C ALA A 61 -8.73 -8.34 -12.46
N ASP A 62 -9.57 -8.56 -11.45
CA ASP A 62 -10.95 -9.00 -11.62
C ASP A 62 -11.74 -8.02 -12.50
N LEU A 63 -11.68 -6.72 -12.19
CA LEU A 63 -12.37 -5.69 -12.96
C LEU A 63 -11.91 -5.63 -14.42
N LYS A 64 -10.60 -5.82 -14.67
CA LYS A 64 -10.08 -5.92 -16.03
C LYS A 64 -10.60 -7.15 -16.74
N SER A 65 -10.63 -8.30 -16.05
CA SER A 65 -11.21 -9.53 -16.60
C SER A 65 -12.68 -9.34 -16.95
N ASP A 66 -13.47 -8.78 -16.03
CA ASP A 66 -14.89 -8.49 -16.26
C ASP A 66 -15.08 -7.53 -17.43
N PHE A 67 -14.26 -6.49 -17.51
CA PHE A 67 -14.29 -5.55 -18.62
C PHE A 67 -13.97 -6.22 -19.97
N TYR A 68 -12.94 -7.07 -20.03
CA TYR A 68 -12.63 -7.82 -21.24
C TYR A 68 -13.69 -8.84 -21.60
N ASN A 69 -14.32 -9.49 -20.61
CA ASN A 69 -15.45 -10.37 -20.83
C ASN A 69 -16.67 -9.62 -21.39
N LEU A 70 -16.92 -8.39 -20.92
CA LEU A 70 -17.99 -7.53 -21.46
C LEU A 70 -17.68 -7.04 -22.88
N LEU A 71 -16.41 -6.76 -23.18
CA LEU A 71 -15.96 -6.39 -24.53
C LEU A 71 -15.79 -7.57 -25.46
N ASP A 72 -15.74 -8.80 -24.94
CA ASP A 72 -15.60 -9.98 -25.76
C ASP A 72 -16.85 -10.13 -26.62
N PHE A 73 -16.67 -9.80 -27.91
CA PHE A 73 -17.70 -9.82 -28.93
C PHE A 73 -18.22 -11.23 -29.21
N SER A 74 -17.78 -12.27 -28.48
CA SER A 74 -18.32 -13.63 -28.56
C SER A 74 -19.84 -13.65 -28.40
N SER A 75 -20.40 -12.79 -27.55
CA SER A 75 -21.86 -12.60 -27.43
C SER A 75 -22.49 -12.01 -28.71
N LEU A 76 -21.78 -11.11 -29.38
CA LEU A 76 -22.21 -10.48 -30.63
C LEU A 76 -22.07 -11.44 -31.83
N ASP A 77 -21.05 -12.29 -31.85
CA ASP A 77 -20.90 -13.35 -32.85
C ASP A 77 -21.97 -14.45 -32.67
N GLN A 78 -22.28 -14.84 -31.43
CA GLN A 78 -23.39 -15.76 -31.15
C GLN A 78 -24.74 -15.14 -31.50
N LEU A 79 -24.97 -13.86 -31.17
CA LEU A 79 -26.18 -13.14 -31.56
C LEU A 79 -26.28 -13.03 -33.09
N ALA A 80 -25.17 -12.72 -33.77
CA ALA A 80 -25.11 -12.66 -35.23
C ALA A 80 -25.46 -14.02 -35.85
N GLN A 81 -24.88 -15.12 -35.35
CA GLN A 81 -25.22 -16.48 -35.80
C GLN A 81 -26.70 -16.82 -35.55
N SER A 82 -27.25 -16.47 -34.38
CA SER A 82 -28.67 -16.71 -34.05
C SER A 82 -29.64 -15.93 -34.96
N LEU A 83 -29.20 -14.77 -35.44
CA LEU A 83 -29.95 -13.91 -36.35
C LEU A 83 -29.63 -14.19 -37.83
N ASN A 84 -28.83 -15.22 -38.15
CA ASN A 84 -28.28 -15.51 -39.49
C ASN A 84 -27.58 -14.30 -40.13
N LEU A 85 -26.99 -13.43 -39.32
CA LEU A 85 -26.21 -12.29 -39.77
C LEU A 85 -24.80 -12.77 -40.11
N VAL A 86 -24.35 -12.42 -41.32
CA VAL A 86 -23.00 -12.71 -41.80
C VAL A 86 -22.14 -11.47 -41.61
N LYS A 87 -20.92 -11.64 -41.09
CA LYS A 87 -19.96 -10.55 -40.96
C LYS A 87 -19.60 -10.02 -42.35
N GLU A 88 -20.05 -8.80 -42.66
CA GLU A 88 -19.75 -8.11 -43.91
C GLU A 88 -18.24 -7.84 -44.02
N GLN A 89 -17.58 -8.40 -45.01
CA GLN A 89 -16.12 -8.24 -45.19
C GLN A 89 -15.74 -6.98 -45.97
N ASN A 90 -16.68 -6.39 -46.71
CA ASN A 90 -16.40 -5.23 -47.55
C ASN A 90 -17.65 -4.33 -47.69
N PRO A 91 -17.95 -3.48 -46.68
CA PRO A 91 -19.17 -2.68 -46.66
C PRO A 91 -19.09 -1.51 -47.65
N ASP A 92 -19.40 -1.78 -48.92
CA ASP A 92 -19.46 -0.77 -50.00
C ASP A 92 -20.55 0.31 -49.77
N TYR A 93 -21.41 0.11 -48.75
CA TYR A 93 -22.54 0.97 -48.37
C TYR A 93 -22.19 2.06 -47.34
N LEU A 94 -20.97 2.09 -46.78
CA LEU A 94 -20.52 3.16 -45.87
C LEU A 94 -20.03 4.43 -46.60
N LYS A 95 -20.45 4.63 -47.85
CA LYS A 95 -20.11 5.83 -48.64
C LYS A 95 -20.86 7.05 -48.12
N VAL A 96 -20.40 7.62 -47.02
CA VAL A 96 -20.75 8.99 -46.62
C VAL A 96 -19.93 9.94 -47.49
N GLY A 97 -20.54 10.47 -48.55
CA GLY A 97 -19.99 11.60 -49.30
C GLY A 97 -18.87 11.30 -50.31
N GLY A 98 -18.89 10.13 -50.98
CA GLY A 98 -18.14 9.94 -52.23
C GLY A 98 -16.61 9.80 -52.13
N LEU A 99 -16.04 9.64 -50.94
CA LEU A 99 -14.61 9.32 -50.77
C LEU A 99 -14.45 7.89 -50.24
N GLN A 100 -14.02 6.98 -51.12
CA GLN A 100 -13.55 5.65 -50.75
C GLN A 100 -12.24 5.79 -49.97
N VAL A 101 -12.29 5.64 -48.64
CA VAL A 101 -11.07 5.43 -47.85
C VAL A 101 -10.79 3.95 -47.84
N SER A 102 -9.99 3.50 -48.82
CA SER A 102 -9.43 2.15 -48.84
C SER A 102 -8.50 2.00 -47.64
N ALA A 103 -8.90 1.21 -46.65
CA ALA A 103 -7.99 0.71 -45.63
C ALA A 103 -7.08 -0.32 -46.31
N ARG A 104 -5.91 0.15 -46.75
CA ARG A 104 -4.84 -0.67 -47.33
C ARG A 104 -4.10 -1.36 -46.19
N ASN A 105 -3.93 -2.69 -46.32
CA ASN A 105 -3.23 -3.61 -45.41
C ASN A 105 -1.92 -3.06 -44.83
#